data_AF-A0A9E3XVV4-F1
#
_entry.id   AF-A0A9E3XVV4-F1
#
_cell.length_a   1.000
_cell.length_b   1.000
_cell.length_c   1.000
_cell.angle_alpha   90.00
_cell.angle_beta   90.00
_cell.angle_gamma   90.00
#
_symmetry.space_group_name_H-M   'P 1'
#
loop_
_entity.id
_entity.type
_entity.pdbx_description
1 polymer ?
#
loop_
_entity_poly.entity_id
_entity_poly.type
_entity_poly.pdbx_seq_one_letter_code
_entity_poly.pdbx_strand_id
1 'polypeptide(L)'
;YPMFETAIRAAAGRSVEDHQALVAGLWSRFSEVAAANPNAWLREARTPEELLATGPANRMIGFPYPKYMNSNNDVDMGAALIMCSAEKAAAL
;
A
#
# COMPACT_ATOMS: atom_id res chain seq x y z
N TYR A 1 5.11 8.16 -9.94
CA TYR A 1 4.22 6.99 -9.78
C TYR A 1 2.93 7.08 -10.60
N PRO A 2 2.08 8.12 -10.48
CA PRO A 2 0.76 8.10 -11.14
C PRO A 2 0.80 7.96 -12.67
N MET A 3 1.81 8.56 -13.32
CA MET A 3 2.06 8.37 -14.76
C MET A 3 2.42 6.92 -15.12
N PHE A 4 3.22 6.24 -14.30
CA PHE A 4 3.59 4.84 -14.53
C PHE A 4 2.38 3.93 -14.39
N GLU A 5 1.52 4.16 -13.40
CA GLU A 5 0.27 3.40 -13.24
C GLU A 5 -0.65 3.56 -14.45
N THR A 6 -0.75 4.79 -14.99
CA THR A 6 -1.49 5.03 -16.23
C THR A 6 -0.91 4.25 -17.42
N ALA A 7 0.42 4.17 -17.53
CA ALA A 7 1.10 3.37 -18.55
C ALA A 7 0.89 1.86 -18.33
N ILE A 8 0.93 1.38 -17.09
CA ILE A 8 0.68 -0.03 -16.72
C ILE A 8 -0.76 -0.42 -17.06
N ARG A 9 -1.74 0.44 -16.75
CA ARG A 9 -3.13 0.25 -17.17
C ARG A 9 -3.25 0.12 -18.68
N ALA A 10 -2.66 1.06 -19.42
CA ALA A 10 -2.74 1.10 -20.88
C ALA A 10 -2.06 -0.13 -21.51
N ALA A 11 -0.87 -0.51 -21.05
CA ALA A 11 -0.16 -1.69 -21.52
C ALA A 11 -0.92 -2.99 -21.22
N ALA A 12 -1.67 -3.04 -20.12
CA ALA A 12 -2.53 -4.16 -19.77
C ALA A 12 -3.90 -4.15 -20.45
N GLY A 13 -4.21 -3.15 -21.30
CA GLY A 13 -5.48 -3.04 -22.01
C GLY A 13 -6.70 -2.88 -21.10
N ARG A 14 -6.52 -2.39 -19.85
CA ARG A 14 -7.61 -2.27 -18.87
C ARG A 14 -8.37 -0.96 -19.02
N SER A 15 -9.68 -1.03 -18.79
CA SER A 15 -10.49 0.17 -18.53
C SER A 15 -9.98 0.90 -17.29
N VAL A 16 -10.44 2.13 -17.07
CA VAL A 16 -10.07 2.87 -15.85
C VAL A 16 -10.67 2.18 -14.63
N GLU A 17 -11.92 1.77 -14.75
CA GLU A 17 -12.74 1.15 -13.72
C GLU A 17 -12.14 -0.20 -13.28
N ASP A 18 -11.81 -1.08 -14.24
CA ASP A 18 -11.21 -2.39 -13.94
C ASP A 18 -9.85 -2.25 -13.27
N HIS A 19 -9.08 -1.26 -13.71
CA HIS A 19 -7.76 -1.01 -13.15
C HIS A 19 -7.85 -0.46 -11.73
N GLN A 20 -8.76 0.48 -11.48
CA GLN A 20 -9.02 1.03 -10.15
C GLN A 20 -9.53 -0.05 -9.20
N ALA A 21 -10.46 -0.92 -9.63
CA ALA A 21 -10.93 -2.04 -8.83
C ALA A 21 -9.80 -3.00 -8.46
N LEU A 22 -8.92 -3.33 -9.41
CA LEU A 22 -7.75 -4.18 -9.15
C LEU A 22 -6.77 -3.57 -8.16
N VAL A 23 -6.44 -2.28 -8.31
CA VAL A 23 -5.52 -1.59 -7.39
C VAL A 23 -6.14 -1.44 -6.00
N ALA A 24 -7.44 -1.10 -5.91
CA ALA A 24 -8.17 -1.01 -4.65
C ALA A 24 -8.23 -2.35 -3.92
N GLY A 25 -8.48 -3.45 -4.64
CA GLY A 25 -8.43 -4.80 -4.10
C GLY A 25 -7.04 -5.16 -3.53
N LEU A 26 -5.97 -4.77 -4.21
CA LEU A 26 -4.60 -4.97 -3.71
C LEU A 26 -4.36 -4.18 -2.42
N TRP A 27 -4.76 -2.91 -2.36
CA TRP A 27 -4.56 -2.06 -1.19
C TRP A 27 -5.42 -2.49 0.00
N SER A 28 -6.64 -2.96 -0.25
CA SER A 28 -7.51 -3.51 0.78
C SER A 28 -6.83 -4.68 1.49
N ARG A 29 -6.30 -5.63 0.73
CA ARG A 29 -5.54 -6.77 1.28
C ARG A 29 -4.29 -6.35 2.05
N PHE A 30 -3.58 -5.31 1.60
CA PHE A 30 -2.47 -4.76 2.37
C PHE A 30 -2.92 -4.12 3.69
N SER A 31 -4.06 -3.42 3.69
CA SER A 31 -4.61 -2.83 4.90
C SER A 31 -5.07 -3.89 5.92
N GLU A 32 -5.59 -5.04 5.46
CA GLU A 32 -5.93 -6.18 6.33
C GLU A 32 -4.68 -6.75 7.02
N VAL A 33 -3.59 -6.94 6.28
CA VAL A 33 -2.30 -7.37 6.86
C VAL A 33 -1.77 -6.33 7.85
N ALA A 34 -1.85 -5.05 7.51
CA ALA A 34 -1.40 -3.97 8.37
C ALA A 34 -2.22 -3.90 9.68
N ALA A 35 -3.53 -4.13 9.63
CA ALA A 35 -4.40 -4.13 10.81
C ALA A 35 -3.96 -5.15 11.88
N ALA A 36 -3.51 -6.33 11.42
CA ALA A 36 -2.99 -7.39 12.28
C ALA A 36 -1.54 -7.18 12.74
N ASN A 37 -0.79 -6.28 12.10
CA ASN A 37 0.61 -6.02 12.45
C ASN A 37 0.70 -5.01 13.62
N PRO A 38 1.21 -5.39 14.80
CA PRO A 38 1.32 -4.48 15.94
C PRO A 38 2.27 -3.31 15.69
N ASN A 39 3.21 -3.45 14.76
CA ASN A 39 4.18 -2.43 14.39
C ASN A 39 3.69 -1.52 13.25
N ALA A 40 2.55 -1.80 12.62
CA ALA A 40 2.09 -0.95 11.52
C ALA A 40 1.60 0.42 12.04
N TRP A 41 1.94 1.48 11.32
CA TRP A 41 1.53 2.85 11.65
C TRP A 41 0.01 3.06 11.50
N LEU A 42 -0.54 2.60 10.38
CA LEU A 42 -1.98 2.58 10.14
C LEU A 42 -2.47 1.14 10.27
N ARG A 43 -3.43 0.93 11.16
CA ARG A 43 -3.96 -0.40 11.51
C ARG A 43 -5.45 -0.54 11.24
N GLU A 44 -6.04 0.42 10.54
CA GLU A 44 -7.42 0.35 10.09
C GLU A 44 -7.49 -0.39 8.75
N ALA A 45 -8.16 -1.54 8.74
CA ALA A 45 -8.48 -2.24 7.49
C ALA A 45 -9.53 -1.44 6.71
N ARG A 46 -9.42 -1.43 5.39
CA ARG A 46 -10.32 -0.69 4.49
C ARG A 46 -10.78 -1.56 3.35
N THR A 47 -12.05 -1.43 2.96
CA THR A 47 -12.59 -2.14 1.80
C THR A 47 -12.15 -1.46 0.49
N PRO A 48 -12.19 -2.17 -0.65
CA PRO A 48 -11.92 -1.55 -1.95
C PRO A 48 -12.82 -0.34 -2.24
N GLU A 49 -14.09 -0.40 -1.83
CA GLU A 49 -15.07 0.68 -2.02
C GLU A 49 -14.68 1.92 -1.21
N GLU A 50 -14.27 1.75 0.05
CA GLU A 50 -13.80 2.84 0.90
C GLU A 50 -12.52 3.50 0.35
N LEU A 51 -11.62 2.69 -0.23
CA LEU A 51 -10.39 3.17 -0.83
C LEU A 51 -10.65 3.99 -2.11
N LEU A 52 -11.66 3.63 -2.89
CA LEU A 52 -12.07 4.34 -4.11
C LEU A 52 -12.97 5.55 -3.82
N ALA A 53 -13.72 5.54 -2.73
CA ALA A 53 -14.64 6.62 -2.37
C ALA A 53 -13.87 7.91 -2.06
N THR A 54 -13.89 8.85 -3.00
CA THR A 54 -13.24 10.16 -2.82
C THR A 54 -14.11 11.09 -1.97
N GLY A 55 -13.48 11.82 -1.04
CA GLY A 55 -14.15 12.79 -0.20
C GLY A 55 -13.16 13.56 0.67
N PRO A 56 -13.60 14.40 1.62
CA PRO A 56 -12.69 15.19 2.46
C PRO A 56 -11.64 14.34 3.20
N ALA A 57 -12.04 13.15 3.67
CA ALA A 57 -11.15 12.20 4.33
C ALA A 57 -10.21 11.45 3.37
N ASN A 58 -10.65 11.24 2.11
CA ASN A 58 -9.94 10.47 1.08
C ASN A 58 -9.84 11.23 -0.26
N ARG A 59 -9.36 12.48 -0.21
CA ARG A 59 -9.31 13.33 -1.41
C ARG A 59 -8.39 12.75 -2.48
N MET A 60 -8.62 13.07 -3.74
CA MET A 60 -7.67 12.78 -4.81
C MET A 60 -6.35 13.50 -4.58
N ILE A 61 -5.23 12.78 -4.72
CA ILE A 61 -3.87 13.34 -4.65
C ILE A 61 -3.30 13.45 -6.06
N GLY A 62 -3.36 12.35 -6.82
CA GLY A 62 -2.97 12.30 -8.22
C GLY A 62 -3.59 11.07 -8.85
N PHE A 63 -4.31 11.24 -9.96
CA PHE A 63 -5.00 10.15 -10.63
C PHE A 63 -4.02 9.00 -10.98
N PRO A 64 -4.30 7.74 -10.60
CA PRO A 64 -5.58 7.21 -10.12
C PRO A 64 -5.75 7.07 -8.59
N TYR A 65 -4.86 7.66 -7.77
CA TYR A 65 -4.78 7.38 -6.34
C TYR A 65 -5.38 8.47 -5.43
N PRO A 66 -6.44 8.13 -4.66
CA PRO A 66 -6.90 8.90 -3.49
C PRO A 66 -5.91 8.84 -2.31
N LYS A 67 -6.09 9.70 -1.31
CA LYS A 67 -5.21 9.85 -0.13
C LYS A 67 -4.87 8.51 0.52
N TYR A 68 -5.84 7.64 0.76
CA TYR A 68 -5.61 6.35 1.43
C TYR A 68 -4.77 5.37 0.61
N MET A 69 -4.62 5.63 -0.68
CA MET A 69 -3.73 4.86 -1.55
C MET A 69 -2.31 5.42 -1.66
N ASN A 70 -1.96 6.44 -0.87
CA ASN A 70 -0.63 7.05 -0.86
C ASN A 70 0.07 6.76 0.47
N SER A 71 1.41 6.70 0.43
CA SER A 71 2.23 6.48 1.63
C SER A 71 2.10 7.62 2.63
N ASN A 72 2.14 7.29 3.92
CA ASN A 72 2.35 8.25 4.99
C ASN A 72 3.84 8.24 5.37
N ASN A 73 4.52 9.36 5.20
CA ASN A 73 5.95 9.51 5.45
C ASN A 73 6.28 10.09 6.83
N ASP A 74 5.26 10.51 7.58
CA ASP A 74 5.42 11.06 8.93
C ASP A 74 5.19 9.94 9.98
N VAL A 75 6.23 9.15 10.21
CA VAL A 75 6.24 8.02 11.16
C VAL A 75 7.51 8.05 12.00
N ASP A 76 7.42 7.63 13.26
CA ASP A 76 8.59 7.42 14.14
C ASP A 76 8.77 5.92 14.38
N MET A 77 9.51 5.27 13.47
CA MET A 77 9.71 3.82 13.45
C MET A 77 11.14 3.48 13.01
N GLY A 78 11.74 2.46 13.63
CA GLY A 78 13.09 2.00 13.31
C GLY A 78 13.20 0.47 13.31
N ALA A 79 14.14 -0.06 12.53
CA ALA A 79 14.46 -1.49 12.46
C ALA A 79 15.96 -1.70 12.20
N ALA A 80 16.50 -2.82 12.68
CA ALA A 80 17.88 -3.22 12.44
C ALA A 80 17.95 -4.71 12.06
N LEU A 81 18.91 -5.06 11.19
CA LEU A 81 19.22 -6.43 10.83
C LEU A 81 20.67 -6.70 11.20
N ILE A 82 20.91 -7.76 11.98
CA ILE A 82 22.27 -8.23 12.31
C ILE A 82 22.57 -9.42 11.41
N MET A 83 23.72 -9.39 10.74
CA MET A 83 24.15 -10.42 9.81
C MET A 83 25.47 -11.03 10.26
N CYS A 84 25.59 -12.35 10.14
CA CYS A 84 26.82 -13.10 10.42
C CYS A 84 26.91 -14.34 9.52
N SER A 85 28.05 -15.06 9.56
CA SER A 85 28.17 -16.34 8.85
C SER A 85 27.27 -17.41 9.47
N ALA A 86 26.89 -18.42 8.67
CA ALA A 86 26.11 -19.55 9.18
C ALA A 86 26.81 -20.28 10.35
N GLU A 87 28.14 -20.43 10.25
CA GLU A 87 28.96 -20.98 11.34
C GLU A 87 28.83 -20.14 12.62
N LYS A 88 28.92 -18.80 12.52
CA LYS A 88 28.81 -17.92 13.68
C LYS A 88 27.41 -17.92 14.29
N ALA A 89 26.37 -18.05 13.46
CA ALA A 89 24.99 -18.13 13.90
C ALA A 89 24.69 -19.45 14.66
N ALA A 90 25.31 -20.57 14.27
CA ALA A 90 25.11 -21.86 14.90
C ALA A 90 25.92 -22.06 16.20
N ALA A 91 26.99 -21.29 16.39
CA ALA A 91 27.90 -21.39 17.53
C ALA A 91 27.50 -20.51 18.73
N LEU A 92 26.43 -19.72 18.62
CA LEU A 92 25.85 -18.86 19.67
C LEU A 92 24.42 -19.31 19.98
#